data_AF-B5TM63-F1
#
_entry.id   AF-B5TM63-F1
#
_cell.length_a   1.000
_cell.length_b   1.000
_cell.length_c   1.000
_cell.angle_alpha   90.00
_cell.angle_beta   90.00
_cell.angle_gamma   90.00
#
_symmetry.space_group_name_H-M   'P 1'
#
loop_
_entity.id
_entity.type
_entity.pdbx_description
1 polymer ?
#
loop_
_entity_poly.entity_id
_entity_poly.type
_entity_poly.pdbx_seq_one_letter_code
_entity_poly.pdbx_strand_id
1 'polypeptide(L)' 'CNEALRDWSASYKTAHYMIGTAAGPHPYPTMVREFQRVIGQETKKQILEREKRLPDSIIACIGGGSNAIGIFSDFIDD' A
#
# COMPACT_ATOMS: atom_id res chain seq x y z
N CYS A 1 -6.50 -15.69 -6.99
CA CYS A 1 -5.51 -15.03 -7.86
C CYS A 1 -5.15 -15.79 -9.13
N ASN A 2 -5.30 -17.13 -9.20
CA ASN A 2 -4.80 -17.92 -10.32
C ASN A 2 -5.44 -17.59 -11.67
N GLU A 3 -6.77 -17.45 -11.76
CA GLU A 3 -7.44 -17.21 -13.04
C GLU A 3 -7.15 -15.82 -13.63
N ALA A 4 -7.06 -14.78 -12.80
CA ALA A 4 -6.71 -13.43 -13.28
C ALA A 4 -5.27 -13.35 -13.81
N LEU A 5 -4.32 -14.03 -13.15
CA LEU A 5 -2.95 -14.14 -13.65
C LEU A 5 -2.87 -14.99 -14.93
N ARG A 6 -3.67 -16.06 -15.03
CA ARG A 6 -3.76 -16.89 -16.22
C ARG A 6 -4.29 -16.09 -17.41
N ASP A 7 -5.37 -15.35 -17.25
CA ASP A 7 -5.89 -14.46 -18.29
C ASP A 7 -4.83 -13.43 -18.72
N TRP A 8 -4.22 -12.75 -17.75
CA TRP A 8 -3.19 -11.75 -18.04
C TRP A 8 -1.98 -12.33 -18.80
N SER A 9 -1.59 -13.57 -18.51
CA SER A 9 -0.50 -14.24 -19.25
C SER A 9 -0.78 -14.37 -20.75
N ALA A 10 -2.04 -14.44 -21.15
CA ALA A 10 -2.47 -14.50 -22.54
C ALA A 10 -2.80 -13.11 -23.15
N SER A 11 -3.12 -12.11 -22.33
CA SER A 11 -3.68 -10.82 -22.77
C SER A 11 -2.83 -9.58 -22.45
N TYR A 12 -1.63 -9.73 -21.87
CA TYR A 12 -0.79 -8.62 -21.36
C TYR A 12 -0.47 -7.49 -22.36
N LYS A 13 -0.59 -7.71 -23.67
CA LYS A 13 -0.36 -6.67 -24.69
C LYS A 13 -1.46 -5.61 -24.72
N THR A 14 -2.67 -5.97 -24.30
CA THR A 14 -3.85 -5.10 -24.34
C THR A 14 -4.52 -4.92 -22.97
N ALA A 15 -4.12 -5.72 -21.97
CA ALA A 15 -4.68 -5.67 -20.62
C ALA A 15 -3.59 -5.46 -19.57
N HIS A 16 -3.86 -4.57 -18.61
CA HIS A 16 -3.04 -4.41 -17.41
C HIS A 16 -3.68 -5.17 -16.24
N TYR A 17 -2.90 -6.03 -15.58
CA TYR A 17 -3.36 -6.68 -14.36
C TYR A 17 -3.23 -5.75 -13.16
N MET A 18 -4.37 -5.18 -12.75
CA MET A 18 -4.47 -4.27 -11.61
C MET A 18 -4.64 -5.06 -10.30
N ILE A 19 -3.53 -5.52 -9.72
CA ILE A 19 -3.56 -6.21 -8.43
C ILE A 19 -3.95 -5.24 -7.31
N GLY A 20 -4.89 -5.65 -6.45
CA GLY A 20 -5.48 -4.78 -5.43
C GLY A 20 -4.77 -4.75 -4.08
N THR A 21 -3.59 -5.38 -3.95
CA THR A 21 -2.91 -5.47 -2.66
C THR A 21 -1.39 -5.51 -2.79
N ALA A 22 -0.67 -5.24 -1.69
CA ALA A 22 0.79 -5.15 -1.65
C ALA A 22 1.45 -6.54 -1.63
N ALA A 23 1.11 -7.36 -2.61
CA ALA A 23 1.58 -8.73 -2.78
C ALA A 23 1.86 -9.03 -4.26
N GLY A 24 2.22 -10.28 -4.57
CA GLY A 24 2.58 -10.69 -5.92
C GLY A 24 4.04 -10.39 -6.28
N PRO A 25 4.44 -10.65 -7.53
CA PRO A 25 5.82 -10.44 -7.97
C PRO A 25 6.16 -8.96 -8.05
N HIS A 26 7.45 -8.64 -7.94
CA HIS A 26 7.95 -7.32 -8.32
C HIS A 26 7.48 -6.98 -9.75
N PRO A 27 7.02 -5.75 -10.03
CA PRO A 27 7.09 -4.53 -9.20
C PRO A 27 5.85 -4.24 -8.34
N TYR A 28 4.86 -5.13 -8.27
CA TYR A 28 3.57 -4.82 -7.67
C TYR A 28 3.61 -4.42 -6.19
N PRO A 29 4.33 -5.11 -5.28
CA PRO A 29 4.41 -4.68 -3.89
C PRO A 29 4.96 -3.25 -3.73
N THR A 30 5.99 -2.90 -4.49
CA THR A 30 6.58 -1.55 -4.49
C THR A 30 5.58 -0.52 -5.01
N MET A 31 4.95 -0.80 -6.16
CA MET A 31 3.99 0.11 -6.77
C MET A 31 2.78 0.37 -5.87
N VAL A 32 2.21 -0.68 -5.28
CA VAL A 32 1.06 -0.56 -4.38
C VAL A 32 1.44 0.21 -3.11
N ARG A 33 2.63 -0.02 -2.56
CA ARG A 33 3.14 0.78 -1.43
C ARG A 33 3.19 2.26 -1.78
N GLU A 34 3.83 2.63 -2.90
CA GLU A 34 3.96 4.04 -3.30
C GLU A 34 2.59 4.70 -3.50
N PHE A 35 1.63 4.00 -4.12
CA PHE A 35 0.29 4.54 -4.31
C PHE A 35 -0.54 4.64 -3.02
N GLN A 36 -0.28 3.79 -2.02
CA GLN A 36 -0.97 3.84 -0.73
C GLN A 36 -0.28 4.74 0.30
N ARG A 37 0.95 5.21 0.03
CA ARG A 37 1.75 6.05 0.94
C ARG A 37 1.07 7.35 1.34
N VAL A 38 0.14 7.85 0.51
CA VAL A 38 -0.69 9.03 0.84
C VAL A 38 -1.38 8.91 2.20
N ILE A 39 -1.75 7.70 2.63
CA ILE A 39 -2.37 7.45 3.93
C ILE A 39 -1.43 7.87 5.07
N GLY A 40 -0.18 7.42 5.02
CA GLY A 40 0.84 7.76 6.02
C GLY A 40 1.17 9.25 6.01
N GLN A 41 1.32 9.84 4.82
CA GLN A 41 1.60 11.28 4.64
C GLN A 41 0.51 12.16 5.27
N GLU A 42 -0.75 11.87 4.96
CA GLU A 42 -1.88 12.61 5.51
C GLU A 42 -2.00 12.41 7.01
N THR A 43 -1.85 11.17 7.50
CA THR A 43 -1.92 10.86 8.94
C THR A 43 -0.85 11.62 9.72
N LYS A 44 0.40 11.62 9.23
CA LYS A 44 1.52 12.31 9.87
C LYS A 44 1.31 13.82 9.91
N LYS A 45 0.81 14.41 8.82
CA LYS A 45 0.45 15.82 8.78
C LYS A 45 -0.67 16.14 9.79
N GLN A 46 -1.75 15.37 9.77
CA GLN A 46 -2.93 15.61 10.61
C GLN A 46 -2.63 15.46 12.11
N ILE A 47 -1.85 14.44 12.50
CA ILE A 47 -1.51 14.21 13.91
C ILE A 47 -0.55 15.27 14.44
N LEU A 48 0.43 15.71 13.65
CA LEU A 48 1.32 16.82 14.03
C LEU A 48 0.56 18.15 14.11
N GLU A 49 -0.44 18.38 13.26
CA GLU A 49 -1.28 19.57 13.34
C GLU A 49 -2.12 19.61 14.64
N ARG A 50 -2.70 18.47 15.04
CA ARG A 50 -3.63 18.37 16.18
C ARG A 50 -2.95 18.15 17.53
N GLU A 51 -2.02 17.20 17.61
CA GLU A 51 -1.44 16.71 18.86
C GLU A 51 -0.01 17.22 19.09
N LYS A 52 0.60 17.88 18.09
CA LYS A 52 1.98 18.41 18.14
C LYS A 52 3.05 17.35 18.45
N ARG A 53 2.74 16.08 18.26
CA ARG A 53 3.62 14.92 18.48
C ARG A 53 3.25 13.78 17.54
N LEU A 54 4.15 12.81 17.42
CA LEU A 54 3.87 11.55 16.72
C LEU A 54 2.93 10.66 17.56
N PRO A 55 2.14 9.78 16.91
CA PRO A 55 1.27 8.84 17.62
C PRO A 55 2.11 7.81 18.37
N ASP A 56 1.63 7.37 19.53
CA ASP A 56 2.30 6.31 20.31
C ASP A 56 2.21 4.94 19.61
N SER A 57 1.19 4.75 18.77
CA SER A 57 0.95 3.52 18.02
C SER A 57 0.10 3.78 16.78
N ILE A 58 0.34 3.00 15.72
CA ILE A 58 -0.48 2.94 14.51
C ILE A 58 -1.01 1.53 14.36
N ILE A 59 -2.31 1.40 14.10
CA ILE A 59 -3.01 0.11 14.01
C ILE A 59 -3.69 0.03 12.65
N ALA A 60 -3.45 -1.05 11.92
CA ALA A 60 -4.03 -1.32 10.61
C ALA A 60 -4.32 -2.82 10.43
N CYS A 61 -5.38 -3.16 9.69
CA CYS A 61 -5.72 -4.56 9.44
C CYS A 61 -4.86 -5.14 8.30
N ILE A 62 -4.48 -6.41 8.42
CA ILE A 62 -3.59 -7.07 7.47
C ILE A 62 -4.30 -8.26 6.82
N GLY A 63 -4.78 -8.05 5.60
CA GLY A 63 -5.06 -9.11 4.63
C GLY A 63 -3.85 -9.29 3.71
N GLY A 64 -3.89 -8.67 2.52
CA GLY A 64 -2.73 -8.57 1.62
C GLY A 64 -1.79 -7.37 1.90
N GLY A 65 -2.08 -6.57 2.93
CA GLY A 65 -1.15 -5.58 3.49
C GLY A 65 -1.13 -4.18 2.85
N SER A 66 -1.93 -3.88 1.82
CA SER A 66 -1.87 -2.58 1.12
C SER A 66 -2.19 -1.36 1.99
N ASN A 67 -3.26 -1.41 2.80
CA ASN A 67 -3.62 -0.30 3.70
C ASN A 67 -2.55 -0.11 4.79
N ALA A 68 -2.07 -1.22 5.35
CA ALA A 68 -1.11 -1.23 6.43
C ALA A 68 0.26 -0.69 5.99
N ILE A 69 0.79 -1.17 4.85
CA ILE A 69 2.06 -0.65 4.34
C ILE A 69 1.93 0.82 3.92
N GLY A 70 0.76 1.24 3.44
CA GLY A 70 0.48 2.64 3.08
C GLY A 70 0.60 3.57 4.28
N ILE A 71 -0.04 3.23 5.41
CA ILE A 71 0.06 4.04 6.62
C ILE A 71 1.45 3.95 7.26
N PHE A 72 2.06 2.77 7.33
CA PHE A 72 3.36 2.59 8.00
C PHE A 72 4.54 3.22 7.24
N SER A 73 4.48 3.33 5.90
CA SER A 73 5.62 3.78 5.08
C SER A 73 6.23 5.12 5.51
N ASP A 74 5.43 6.01 6.09
CA ASP A 74 5.88 7.35 6.52
C ASP A 74 6.30 7.42 7.99
N PHE A 75 6.22 6.32 8.73
CA PHE A 75 6.57 6.19 10.15
C PHE A 75 7.64 5.13 10.42
N ILE A 76 8.13 4.41 9.40
CA ILE A 76 9.14 3.35 9.56
C ILE A 76 10.51 3.90 9.98
N ASP A 77 10.82 5.14 9.59
CA ASP A 77 12.11 5.78 9.87
C ASP A 77 12.08 6.73 11.08
N ASP A 78 10.96 6.80 11.82
CA ASP A 78 10.81 7.60 13.06
C ASP A 78 10.83 6.72 14.32
#